data_AF-A0A355E5Y6-F1
#
_entry.id   AF-A0A355E5Y6-F1
#
_cell.length_a   1.000
_cell.length_b   1.000
_cell.length_c   1.000
_cell.angle_alpha   90.00
_cell.angle_beta   90.00
_cell.angle_gamma   90.00
#
_symmetry.space_group_name_H-M   'P 1'
#
loop_
_entity.id
_entity.type
_entity.pdbx_description
1 polymer ?
#
loop_
_entity_poly.entity_id
_entity_poly.type
_entity_poly.pdbx_seq_one_letter_code
_entity_poly.pdbx_strand_id
1 'polypeptide(L)'
;MPEAALKFESARRLDPRDLDAVMNLAAAASRSGDTQGALGFYAEALVLGSEQPAVLADVLSSRASVLASLGRRAEAVRDLERALASPGLEGRKRPLLERELRSLRSQSRTPAARRP
;
A
#
# COMPACT_ATOMS: atom_id res chain seq x y z
N MET A 1 -18.98 -13.05 -0.66
CA MET A 1 -18.02 -14.16 -0.49
C MET A 1 -17.37 -14.03 0.88
N PRO A 2 -17.70 -14.88 1.89
CA PRO A 2 -17.20 -14.73 3.27
C PRO A 2 -15.94 -15.55 3.58
N GLU A 3 -15.36 -16.28 2.63
CA GLU A 3 -14.20 -17.15 2.87
C GLU A 3 -12.93 -16.38 3.25
N ALA A 4 -12.83 -15.13 2.80
CA ALA A 4 -11.72 -14.26 3.14
C ALA A 4 -11.71 -13.97 4.66
N ALA A 5 -12.87 -13.60 5.22
CA ALA A 5 -13.05 -13.30 6.65
C ALA A 5 -12.61 -14.43 7.60
N LEU A 6 -12.89 -15.69 7.26
CA LEU A 6 -12.52 -16.84 8.08
C LEU A 6 -11.00 -17.12 8.08
N LYS A 7 -10.32 -16.92 6.94
CA LYS A 7 -8.85 -16.95 6.91
C LYS A 7 -8.25 -15.78 7.69
N PHE A 8 -8.94 -14.63 7.73
CA PHE A 8 -8.48 -13.41 8.40
C PHE A 8 -8.46 -13.52 9.93
N GLU A 9 -9.50 -14.11 10.54
CA GLU A 9 -9.51 -14.34 11.99
C GLU A 9 -8.44 -15.35 12.43
N SER A 10 -8.20 -16.37 11.62
CA SER A 10 -7.24 -17.43 11.94
C SER A 10 -5.80 -16.91 11.97
N ALA A 11 -5.42 -16.05 11.02
CA ALA A 11 -4.11 -15.40 11.00
C ALA A 11 -3.93 -14.40 12.16
N ARG A 12 -4.97 -13.63 12.50
CA ARG A 12 -4.95 -12.70 13.64
C ARG A 12 -4.79 -13.41 14.98
N ARG A 13 -5.28 -14.66 15.11
CA ARG A 13 -5.16 -15.47 16.32
C ARG A 13 -3.76 -16.04 16.56
N LEU A 14 -2.91 -16.10 15.53
CA LEU A 14 -1.56 -16.67 15.64
C LEU A 14 -0.57 -15.67 16.26
N ASP A 15 -0.58 -14.41 15.84
CA ASP A 15 0.05 -13.30 16.58
C ASP A 15 -0.52 -11.95 16.09
N PRO A 16 -1.26 -11.20 16.93
CA PRO A 16 -1.79 -9.88 16.57
C PRO A 16 -0.74 -8.82 16.27
N ARG A 17 0.56 -9.08 16.55
CA ARG A 17 1.68 -8.17 16.33
C ARG A 17 2.61 -8.61 15.22
N ASP A 18 2.33 -9.72 14.55
CA ASP A 18 3.13 -10.16 13.41
C ASP A 18 2.80 -9.31 12.17
N LEU A 19 3.72 -8.39 11.90
CA LEU A 19 3.67 -7.48 10.76
C LEU A 19 3.68 -8.23 9.43
N ASP A 20 4.37 -9.37 9.34
CA ASP A 20 4.39 -10.20 8.13
C ASP A 20 3.04 -10.87 7.91
N ALA A 21 2.38 -11.31 8.98
CA ALA A 21 1.01 -11.83 8.92
C ALA A 21 0.03 -10.76 8.43
N VAL A 22 0.08 -9.53 9.00
CA VAL A 22 -0.79 -8.41 8.57
C VAL A 22 -0.53 -8.02 7.12
N MET A 23 0.73 -8.00 6.68
CA MET A 23 1.09 -7.72 5.28
C MET A 23 0.59 -8.80 4.32
N ASN A 24 0.70 -10.08 4.71
CA ASN A 24 0.15 -11.19 3.93
C ASN A 24 -1.37 -11.12 3.82
N LEU A 25 -2.06 -10.70 4.90
CA LEU A 25 -3.50 -10.45 4.90
C LEU A 25 -3.89 -9.30 3.97
N ALA A 26 -3.17 -8.18 4.02
CA ALA A 26 -3.40 -7.04 3.14
C ALA A 26 -3.25 -7.43 1.66
N ALA A 27 -2.18 -8.17 1.34
CA ALA A 27 -1.92 -8.66 -0.01
C ALA A 27 -2.98 -9.68 -0.48
N ALA A 28 -3.42 -10.58 0.41
CA ALA A 28 -4.49 -11.53 0.11
C ALA A 28 -5.83 -10.83 -0.13
N ALA A 29 -6.19 -9.87 0.71
CA ALA A 29 -7.39 -9.05 0.55
C ALA A 29 -7.36 -8.29 -0.80
N SER A 30 -6.22 -7.67 -1.13
CA SER A 30 -6.05 -6.99 -2.43
C SER A 30 -6.23 -7.94 -3.61
N ARG A 31 -5.67 -9.16 -3.55
CA ARG A 31 -5.81 -10.17 -4.61
C ARG A 31 -7.23 -10.71 -4.73
N SER A 32 -7.97 -10.75 -3.63
CA SER A 32 -9.37 -11.17 -3.61
C SER A 32 -10.35 -10.10 -4.12
N GLY A 33 -9.85 -8.90 -4.46
CA GLY A 33 -10.69 -7.76 -4.86
C GLY A 33 -11.25 -6.97 -3.68
N ASP A 34 -11.07 -7.43 -2.44
CA ASP A 34 -11.38 -6.69 -1.22
C ASP A 34 -10.31 -5.62 -0.94
N THR A 35 -10.32 -4.62 -1.80
CA THR A 35 -9.41 -3.48 -1.73
C THR A 35 -9.66 -2.61 -0.50
N GLN A 36 -10.88 -2.54 0.02
CA GLN A 36 -11.19 -1.80 1.24
C GLN A 36 -10.61 -2.50 2.48
N GLY A 37 -10.79 -3.83 2.58
CA GLY A 37 -10.15 -4.63 3.62
C GLY A 37 -8.62 -4.55 3.55
N ALA A 38 -8.06 -4.60 2.34
CA ALA A 38 -6.61 -4.46 2.12
C ALA A 38 -6.07 -3.14 2.68
N LEU A 39 -6.75 -2.01 2.42
CA LEU A 39 -6.35 -0.70 2.95
C LEU A 39 -6.39 -0.64 4.48
N GLY A 40 -7.38 -1.29 5.10
CA GLY A 40 -7.46 -1.42 6.56
C GLY A 40 -6.25 -2.17 7.13
N PHE A 41 -5.89 -3.31 6.54
CA PHE A 41 -4.71 -4.07 6.97
C PHE A 41 -3.40 -3.32 6.73
N TYR A 42 -3.26 -2.61 5.60
CA TYR A 42 -2.08 -1.77 5.38
C TYR A 42 -1.99 -0.64 6.40
N ALA A 43 -3.12 -0.03 6.80
CA ALA A 43 -3.10 0.99 7.84
C ALA A 43 -2.61 0.44 9.19
N GLU A 44 -3.01 -0.78 9.54
CA GLU A 44 -2.52 -1.47 10.72
C GLU A 44 -1.03 -1.83 10.63
N ALA A 45 -0.58 -2.34 9.48
CA ALA A 45 0.84 -2.61 9.25
C ALA A 45 1.70 -1.34 9.36
N LEU A 46 1.19 -0.17 8.97
CA LEU A 46 1.89 1.10 9.17
C LEU A 46 2.04 1.47 10.66
N VAL A 47 1.08 1.10 11.50
CA VAL A 47 1.15 1.32 12.95
C VAL A 47 2.17 0.36 13.57
N LEU A 48 2.08 -0.92 13.24
CA LEU A 48 2.99 -1.97 13.75
C LEU A 48 4.44 -1.80 13.28
N GLY A 49 4.63 -1.44 12.00
CA GLY A 49 5.93 -1.23 11.38
C GLY A 49 6.50 0.18 11.54
N SER A 50 5.86 1.05 12.32
CA SER A 50 6.25 2.46 12.47
C SER A 50 7.68 2.65 13.02
N GLU A 51 8.15 1.71 13.83
CA GLU A 51 9.50 1.71 14.41
C GLU A 51 10.56 1.11 13.47
N GLN A 52 10.16 0.52 12.33
CA GLN A 52 11.04 -0.15 11.38
C GLN A 52 10.98 0.54 10.00
N PRO A 53 11.89 1.47 9.69
CA PRO A 53 11.86 2.26 8.46
C PRO A 53 11.83 1.42 7.17
N ALA A 54 12.48 0.26 7.17
CA ALA A 54 12.50 -0.65 6.02
C ALA A 54 11.10 -1.22 5.75
N VAL A 55 10.43 -1.70 6.79
CA VAL A 55 9.07 -2.25 6.64
C VAL A 55 8.07 -1.16 6.32
N LEU A 56 8.22 0.03 6.93
CA LEU A 56 7.39 1.19 6.61
C LEU A 56 7.40 1.51 5.10
N ALA A 57 8.56 1.45 4.45
CA ALA A 57 8.68 1.69 3.01
C ALA A 57 7.95 0.63 2.16
N ASP A 58 8.02 -0.64 2.58
CA ASP A 58 7.37 -1.76 1.90
C ASP A 58 5.84 -1.73 2.05
N VAL A 59 5.35 -1.38 3.25
CA VAL A 59 3.91 -1.21 3.51
C VAL A 59 3.37 -0.04 2.69
N LEU A 60 4.06 1.11 2.68
CA LEU A 60 3.65 2.30 1.94
C LEU A 60 3.61 2.06 0.43
N SER A 61 4.63 1.42 -0.14
CA SER A 61 4.65 1.11 -1.58
C SER A 61 3.56 0.11 -1.98
N SER A 62 3.32 -0.91 -1.16
CA SER A 62 2.24 -1.88 -1.39
C SER A 62 0.86 -1.22 -1.34
N ARG A 63 0.62 -0.36 -0.33
CA ARG A 63 -0.61 0.40 -0.21
C ARG A 63 -0.80 1.36 -1.37
N ALA A 64 0.27 2.03 -1.82
CA ALA A 64 0.23 2.93 -2.97
C ALA A 64 -0.22 2.22 -4.25
N SER A 65 0.25 0.99 -4.49
CA SER A 65 -0.16 0.19 -5.64
C SER A 65 -1.67 -0.10 -5.65
N VAL A 66 -2.23 -0.44 -4.48
CA VAL A 66 -3.69 -0.63 -4.31
C VAL A 66 -4.46 0.67 -4.46
N LEU A 67 -3.95 1.78 -3.92
CA LEU A 67 -4.58 3.10 -4.09
C LEU A 67 -4.56 3.54 -5.56
N ALA A 68 -3.48 3.24 -6.29
CA ALA A 68 -3.36 3.52 -7.71
C ALA A 68 -4.38 2.73 -8.54
N SER A 69 -4.58 1.44 -8.25
CA SER A 69 -5.59 0.61 -8.94
C SER A 69 -7.03 1.06 -8.64
N LEU A 70 -7.26 1.62 -7.45
CA LEU A 70 -8.52 2.26 -7.06
C LEU A 70 -8.75 3.66 -7.67
N GLY A 71 -7.80 4.20 -8.42
CA GLY A 71 -7.86 5.57 -8.94
C GLY A 71 -7.64 6.66 -7.87
N ARG A 72 -7.33 6.28 -6.62
CA ARG A 72 -6.98 7.18 -5.50
C ARG A 72 -5.53 7.68 -5.63
N ARG A 73 -5.22 8.26 -6.80
CA ARG A 73 -3.87 8.64 -7.22
C ARG A 73 -3.19 9.62 -6.27
N ALA A 74 -3.93 10.59 -5.72
CA ALA A 74 -3.38 11.58 -4.80
C ALA A 74 -2.80 10.92 -3.53
N GLU A 75 -3.46 9.88 -3.02
CA GLU A 75 -3.01 9.16 -1.84
C GLU A 75 -1.86 8.21 -2.18
N ALA A 76 -1.92 7.52 -3.33
CA ALA A 76 -0.82 6.71 -3.83
C ALA A 76 0.48 7.52 -3.98
N VAL A 77 0.39 8.75 -4.52
CA VAL A 77 1.52 9.67 -4.66
C VAL A 77 2.13 10.01 -3.29
N ARG A 78 1.30 10.36 -2.30
CA ARG A 78 1.77 10.69 -0.94
C ARG A 78 2.46 9.49 -0.28
N ASP A 79 1.94 8.29 -0.50
CA ASP A 79 2.55 7.08 0.06
C ASP A 79 3.88 6.73 -0.60
N LEU A 80 3.99 6.85 -1.92
CA LEU A 80 5.27 6.65 -2.62
C LEU A 80 6.31 7.69 -2.22
N GLU A 81 5.92 8.95 -2.03
CA GLU A 81 6.81 10.01 -1.53
C GLU A 81 7.36 9.66 -0.14
N ARG A 82 6.49 9.20 0.77
CA ARG A 82 6.90 8.77 2.10
C ARG A 82 7.78 7.53 2.06
N ALA A 83 7.49 6.57 1.17
CA ALA A 83 8.32 5.38 0.99
C ALA A 83 9.72 5.73 0.48
N LEU A 84 9.81 6.64 -0.50
CA LEU A 84 11.08 7.14 -1.06
C LEU A 84 11.90 7.97 -0.07
N ALA A 85 11.24 8.65 0.87
CA ALA A 85 11.88 9.37 1.95
C ALA A 85 12.36 8.45 3.10
N SER A 86 11.91 7.20 3.14
CA SER A 86 12.31 6.27 4.20
C SER A 86 13.77 5.82 4.01
N PRO A 87 14.62 5.95 5.04
CA PRO A 87 16.02 5.51 4.96
C PRO A 87 16.15 3.98 4.84
N GLY A 88 15.10 3.23 5.20
CA GLY A 88 15.08 1.77 5.09
C GLY A 88 14.65 1.24 3.72
N LEU A 89 14.34 2.10 2.75
CA LEU A 89 13.93 1.66 1.42
C LEU A 89 15.07 0.89 0.74
N GLU A 90 14.79 -0.34 0.31
CA GLU A 90 15.75 -1.12 -0.47
C GLU A 90 16.16 -0.37 -1.75
N GLY A 91 17.46 -0.17 -1.96
CA GLY A 91 17.98 0.57 -3.12
C GLY A 91 17.50 0.05 -4.48
N ARG A 92 17.24 -1.26 -4.59
CA ARG A 92 16.67 -1.88 -5.82
C ARG A 92 15.21 -1.52 -6.07
N LYS A 93 14.42 -1.22 -5.03
CA LYS A 93 13.01 -0.84 -5.13
C LYS A 93 12.85 0.63 -5.50
N ARG A 94 13.79 1.48 -5.08
CA ARG A 94 13.78 2.93 -5.35
C ARG A 94 13.50 3.32 -6.81
N PRO A 95 14.22 2.84 -7.84
CA PRO A 95 13.94 3.22 -9.22
C PRO A 95 12.55 2.79 -9.72
N LEU A 96 12.01 1.67 -9.19
CA LEU A 96 10.66 1.21 -9.51
C LEU A 96 9.61 2.16 -8.94
N LEU A 97 9.74 2.53 -7.66
CA LEU A 97 8.83 3.46 -6.99
C LEU A 97 8.89 4.86 -7.60
N GLU A 98 10.08 5.34 -7.98
CA GLU A 98 10.23 6.62 -8.67
C GLU A 98 9.56 6.62 -10.05
N ARG A 99 9.64 5.52 -10.79
CA ARG A 99 8.96 5.36 -12.09
C ARG A 99 7.44 5.40 -11.90
N GLU A 100 6.93 4.68 -10.90
CA GLU A 100 5.51 4.66 -10.58
C GLU A 100 5.01 6.03 -10.13
N LEU A 101 5.75 6.71 -9.24
CA LEU A 101 5.45 8.06 -8.78
C LEU A 101 5.38 9.06 -9.95
N ARG A 102 6.35 9.01 -10.87
CA ARG A 102 6.34 9.85 -12.08
C ARG A 102 5.12 9.56 -12.96
N SER A 103 4.78 8.29 -13.14
CA SER A 103 3.60 7.86 -13.90
C SER A 103 2.30 8.38 -13.29
N LEU A 104 2.14 8.27 -11.97
CA LEU A 104 0.94 8.75 -11.27
C LEU A 104 0.83 10.28 -11.32
N ARG A 105 1.95 10.99 -11.16
CA ARG A 105 1.99 12.46 -11.25
C ARG A 105 1.73 12.97 -12.67
N SER A 106 2.24 12.28 -13.71
CA SER A 106 1.99 12.68 -15.10
C SER A 106 0.53 12.47 -15.50
N GLN A 107 -0.09 11.37 -15.05
CA GLN A 107 -1.50 11.09 -15.28
C GLN A 107 -2.44 12.01 -14.48
N SER A 108 -1.94 12.63 -13.41
CA SER A 108 -2.67 13.67 -12.65
C SER A 108 -2.56 15.05 -13.32
N ARG A 109 -1.61 15.21 -14.25
CA ARG A 109 -1.36 16.43 -15.01
C ARG A 109 -2.12 16.52 -16.33
N THR A 110 -3.00 15.57 -16.67
CA THR A 110 -3.99 15.88 -17.72
C THR A 110 -4.84 17.03 -17.22
N PRO A 111 -4.72 18.24 -17.81
CA PRO A 111 -5.61 19.31 -17.45
C PRO A 111 -7.00 18.81 -17.81
N ALA A 112 -7.92 18.82 -16.85
CA ALA A 112 -9.33 18.73 -17.15
C ALA A 112 -9.57 19.68 -18.33
N ALA A 113 -9.89 19.09 -19.47
CA ALA A 113 -10.01 19.78 -20.72
C ALA A 113 -10.93 20.99 -20.48
N ARG A 114 -10.36 22.15 -20.75
CA ARG A 114 -11.03 23.38 -21.13
C ARG A 114 -12.37 23.01 -21.79
N ARG A 115 -13.46 23.12 -21.05
CA ARG A 115 -14.80 23.04 -21.64
C ARG A 115 -15.14 24.45 -22.15
N PRO A 116 -15.81 24.52 -23.32
CA PRO A 116 -15.91 25.71 -24.16
C PRO A 116 -16.57 26.89 -23.47
#